data_AF-A0A507EP98-F1
#
_entry.id   AF-A0A507EP98-F1
#
_cell.length_a   1.000
_cell.length_b   1.000
_cell.length_c   1.000
_cell.angle_alpha   90.00
_cell.angle_beta   90.00
_cell.angle_gamma   90.00
#
_symmetry.space_group_name_H-M   'P 1'
#
loop_
_entity.id
_entity.type
_entity.pdbx_description
1 polymer ?
#
loop_
_entity_poly.entity_id
_entity_poly.type
_entity_poly.pdbx_seq_one_letter_code
_entity_poly.pdbx_strand_id
1 'polypeptide(L)'
;MPLIVRVISVAGVKDEDDLGKNDLYVRLSTDGSHWEQTTTKKGAGKQAVFDETFTFDVQPDPKSKLLVEVYDKDPLKDDKLGEGKYELSNALSGQEVDAVVELHHHLHRHRGVVNLRISYR
;
A
#
# COMPACT_ATOMS: atom_id res chain seq x y z
N MET A 1 -18.18 9.69 8.41
CA MET A 1 -17.33 10.37 7.43
C MET A 1 -16.31 9.32 7.00
N PRO A 2 -16.35 8.86 5.75
CA PRO A 2 -15.49 7.76 5.33
C PRO A 2 -14.04 8.20 5.25
N LEU A 3 -13.15 7.22 5.32
CA LEU A 3 -11.73 7.37 5.04
C LEU A 3 -11.52 7.20 3.53
N ILE A 4 -10.92 8.20 2.90
CA ILE A 4 -10.52 8.17 1.49
C ILE A 4 -9.01 7.97 1.41
N VAL A 5 -8.59 6.91 0.72
CA VAL A 5 -7.18 6.58 0.50
C VAL A 5 -6.91 6.49 -0.99
N ARG A 6 -6.00 7.32 -1.49
CA ARG A 6 -5.49 7.23 -2.86
C ARG A 6 -4.10 6.64 -2.85
N VAL A 7 -3.93 5.51 -3.54
CA VAL A 7 -2.63 4.87 -3.77
C VAL A 7 -1.96 5.55 -4.95
N ILE A 8 -0.90 6.33 -4.68
CA ILE A 8 -0.20 7.07 -5.73
C ILE A 8 0.80 6.16 -6.42
N SER A 9 1.77 5.62 -5.65
CA SER A 9 2.86 4.83 -6.21
C SER A 9 3.51 3.92 -5.18
N VAL A 10 4.26 2.95 -5.68
CA VAL A 10 5.24 2.17 -4.94
C VAL A 10 6.61 2.34 -5.59
N ALA A 11 7.67 2.36 -4.78
CA ALA A 11 9.05 2.40 -5.27
C ALA A 11 10.01 1.67 -4.33
N GLY A 12 11.13 1.19 -4.87
CA GLY A 12 12.23 0.62 -4.09
C GLY A 12 11.96 -0.79 -3.54
N VAL A 13 10.98 -1.51 -4.08
CA VAL A 13 10.79 -2.93 -3.78
C VAL A 13 11.90 -3.76 -4.43
N LYS A 14 12.16 -4.96 -3.89
CA LYS A 14 13.15 -5.90 -4.43
C LYS A 14 12.74 -6.31 -5.85
N ASP A 15 13.69 -6.37 -6.79
CA ASP A 15 13.50 -7.17 -8.02
C ASP A 15 13.90 -8.61 -7.69
N GLU A 16 13.17 -9.56 -8.25
CA GLU A 16 13.70 -10.89 -8.51
C GLU A 16 14.62 -10.80 -9.74
N ASP A 17 15.85 -10.28 -9.55
CA ASP A 17 16.79 -9.84 -10.60
C ASP A 17 17.17 -10.92 -11.65
N ASP A 18 16.68 -12.17 -11.58
CA ASP A 18 17.04 -13.27 -12.49
C ASP A 18 15.87 -14.00 -13.19
N LEU A 19 14.59 -13.74 -12.88
CA LEU A 19 13.45 -14.55 -13.37
C LEU A 19 12.30 -13.77 -14.02
N GLY A 20 12.31 -12.45 -14.01
CA GLY A 20 11.23 -11.63 -14.57
C GLY A 20 11.14 -10.28 -13.89
N LYS A 21 10.27 -9.41 -14.37
CA LYS A 21 9.95 -8.15 -13.68
C LYS A 21 8.71 -8.35 -12.84
N ASN A 22 8.67 -7.76 -11.66
CA ASN A 22 7.48 -7.84 -10.81
C ASN A 22 6.24 -7.24 -11.49
N ASP A 23 5.10 -7.92 -11.35
CA ASP A 23 3.74 -7.51 -11.65
C ASP A 23 3.10 -6.92 -10.38
N LEU A 24 3.33 -5.63 -10.11
CA LEU A 24 3.06 -5.01 -8.81
C LEU A 24 1.59 -4.69 -8.56
N TYR A 25 1.12 -4.93 -7.33
CA TYR A 25 -0.12 -4.36 -6.80
C TYR A 25 -0.02 -4.06 -5.30
N VAL A 26 -0.88 -3.16 -4.82
CA VAL A 26 -0.95 -2.75 -3.41
C VAL A 26 -2.28 -3.20 -2.81
N ARG A 27 -2.24 -3.76 -1.60
CA ARG A 27 -3.44 -4.05 -0.80
C ARG A 27 -3.54 -3.12 0.39
N LEU A 28 -4.76 -2.72 0.72
CA LEU A 28 -5.09 -1.81 1.81
C LEU A 28 -6.10 -2.47 2.75
N SER A 29 -5.93 -2.31 4.06
CA SER A 29 -6.90 -2.75 5.05
C SER A 29 -6.88 -1.86 6.30
N THR A 30 -8.03 -1.75 6.97
CA THR A 30 -8.15 -1.02 8.24
C THR A 30 -8.41 -1.93 9.44
N ASP A 31 -8.74 -3.20 9.19
CA ASP A 31 -9.10 -4.20 10.21
C ASP A 31 -8.24 -5.48 10.13
N GLY A 32 -7.47 -5.65 9.06
CA GLY A 32 -6.65 -6.83 8.78
C GLY A 32 -7.41 -8.03 8.22
N SER A 33 -8.74 -7.98 8.13
CA SER A 33 -9.59 -9.08 7.64
C SER A 33 -10.16 -8.80 6.25
N HIS A 34 -10.49 -7.55 5.94
CA HIS A 34 -10.98 -7.12 4.63
C HIS A 34 -9.91 -6.29 3.92
N TRP A 35 -9.64 -6.63 2.66
CA TRP A 35 -8.57 -6.02 1.89
C TRP A 35 -9.09 -5.54 0.54
N GLU A 36 -8.87 -4.27 0.26
CA GLU A 36 -9.02 -3.69 -1.08
C GLU A 36 -7.68 -3.78 -1.81
N GLN A 37 -7.68 -3.87 -3.14
CA GLN A 37 -6.47 -3.93 -3.94
C GLN A 37 -6.51 -3.02 -5.16
N THR A 38 -5.34 -2.52 -5.56
CA THR A 38 -5.17 -1.82 -6.84
C THR A 38 -5.26 -2.76 -8.03
N THR A 39 -5.38 -2.19 -9.22
CA THR A 39 -5.01 -2.92 -10.44
C THR A 39 -3.56 -3.37 -10.38
N THR A 40 -3.26 -4.50 -11.01
CA THR A 40 -1.90 -5.00 -11.17
C THR A 40 -1.19 -4.29 -12.30
N LYS A 41 0.00 -3.73 -12.05
CA LYS A 41 0.88 -3.16 -13.08
C LYS A 41 1.89 -4.22 -13.51
N LYS A 42 1.64 -4.79 -14.69
CA LYS A 42 2.49 -5.86 -15.24
C LYS A 42 3.86 -5.36 -15.68
N GLY A 43 4.91 -6.14 -15.41
CA GLY A 43 6.29 -5.88 -15.81
C GLY A 43 6.86 -4.58 -15.23
N ALA A 44 6.40 -4.17 -14.05
CA ALA A 44 6.75 -2.92 -13.40
C ALA A 44 8.15 -2.95 -12.76
N GLY A 45 8.64 -4.13 -12.36
CA GLY A 45 9.93 -4.29 -11.71
C GLY A 45 9.92 -3.68 -10.31
N LYS A 46 10.77 -2.67 -10.05
CA LYS A 46 10.97 -2.11 -8.70
C LYS A 46 10.03 -0.95 -8.33
N GLN A 47 9.16 -0.49 -9.24
CA GLN A 47 8.29 0.67 -9.02
C GLN A 47 7.07 0.71 -9.94
N ALA A 48 5.96 1.29 -9.46
CA ALA A 48 4.74 1.48 -10.22
C ALA A 48 3.94 2.70 -9.74
N VAL A 49 3.20 3.33 -10.65
CA VAL A 49 2.19 4.35 -10.35
C VAL A 49 0.81 3.74 -10.56
N PHE A 50 -0.08 3.88 -9.58
CA PHE A 50 -1.43 3.32 -9.61
C PHE A 50 -2.46 4.43 -9.84
N ASP A 51 -2.40 5.45 -8.98
CA ASP A 51 -3.33 6.58 -8.96
C ASP A 51 -4.79 6.18 -8.72
N GLU A 52 -5.01 5.19 -7.85
CA GLU A 52 -6.30 4.57 -7.58
C GLU A 52 -6.84 4.97 -6.21
N THR A 53 -8.15 5.21 -6.10
CA THR A 53 -8.80 5.70 -4.87
C THR A 53 -9.75 4.66 -4.29
N PHE A 54 -9.68 4.49 -2.97
CA PHE A 54 -10.48 3.58 -2.17
C PHE A 54 -11.19 4.33 -1.05
N THR A 55 -12.36 3.83 -0.67
CA THR A 55 -13.21 4.41 0.36
C THR A 55 -13.49 3.36 1.41
N PHE A 56 -13.20 3.66 2.68
CA PHE A 56 -13.45 2.77 3.81
C PHE A 56 -14.44 3.42 4.78
N ASP A 57 -15.44 2.65 5.22
CA ASP A 57 -16.38 3.11 6.26
C ASP A 57 -15.78 2.84 7.65
N VAL A 58 -14.82 3.68 8.03
CA VAL A 58 -14.11 3.59 9.31
C VAL A 58 -14.30 4.88 10.08
N GLN A 59 -14.77 4.76 11.32
CA GLN A 59 -14.90 5.92 12.21
C GLN A 59 -13.52 6.50 12.53
N PRO A 60 -13.37 7.85 12.55
CA PRO A 60 -12.13 8.48 12.97
C PRO A 60 -11.77 8.07 14.41
N ASP A 61 -10.65 7.37 14.60
CA ASP A 61 -10.12 6.96 15.90
C ASP A 61 -8.58 7.18 15.89
N PRO A 62 -8.01 7.87 16.90
CA PRO A 62 -6.56 8.06 17.03
C PRO A 62 -5.72 6.77 17.06
N LYS A 63 -6.32 5.61 17.34
CA LYS A 63 -5.66 4.30 17.37
C LYS A 63 -5.77 3.55 16.04
N SER A 64 -6.63 4.00 15.12
CA SER A 64 -6.84 3.34 13.83
C SER A 64 -5.60 3.44 12.96
N LYS A 65 -5.36 2.36 12.22
CA LYS A 65 -4.22 2.24 11.32
C LYS A 65 -4.69 1.79 9.96
N LEU A 66 -4.01 2.27 8.93
CA LEU A 66 -4.08 1.70 7.60
C LEU A 66 -2.93 0.70 7.45
N LEU A 67 -3.27 -0.55 7.20
CA LEU A 67 -2.34 -1.60 6.81
C LEU A 67 -2.13 -1.54 5.30
N VAL A 68 -0.87 -1.67 4.89
CA VAL A 68 -0.47 -1.61 3.48
C VAL A 68 0.42 -2.80 3.20
N GLU A 69 0.09 -3.55 2.16
CA GLU A 69 0.93 -4.64 1.65
C GLU A 69 1.22 -4.42 0.16
N VAL A 70 2.40 -4.84 -0.28
CA VAL A 70 2.78 -4.85 -1.70
C VAL A 70 3.13 -6.26 -2.11
N TYR A 71 2.65 -6.64 -3.29
CA TYR A 71 2.81 -7.97 -3.84
C TYR A 71 3.33 -7.93 -5.27
N ASP A 72 4.04 -9.00 -5.64
CA ASP A 72 4.24 -9.44 -7.00
C ASP A 72 3.14 -10.44 -7.39
N LYS A 73 2.59 -10.32 -8.60
CA LYS A 73 1.55 -11.20 -9.11
C LYS A 73 2.17 -12.35 -9.89
N ASP A 74 2.11 -13.54 -9.32
CA ASP A 74 2.63 -14.76 -9.93
C ASP A 74 1.54 -15.75 -10.36
N PRO A 75 1.83 -16.67 -11.30
CA PRO A 75 0.87 -17.68 -11.75
C PRO A 75 0.40 -18.65 -10.67
N LEU A 76 1.28 -18.99 -9.71
CA LEU A 76 0.98 -20.00 -8.68
C LEU A 76 0.57 -19.37 -7.34
N LYS A 77 1.38 -18.43 -6.86
CA LYS A 77 1.15 -17.75 -5.58
C LYS A 77 1.88 -16.43 -5.59
N ASP A 78 1.13 -15.36 -5.37
CA ASP A 78 1.64 -14.00 -5.27
C ASP A 78 2.65 -13.87 -4.12
N ASP A 79 3.79 -13.27 -4.41
CA ASP A 79 4.86 -13.05 -3.45
C ASP A 79 4.70 -11.70 -2.74
N LYS A 80 4.66 -11.72 -1.40
CA LYS A 80 4.59 -10.49 -0.59
C LYS A 80 5.97 -9.83 -0.60
N LEU A 81 6.08 -8.67 -1.23
CA LEU A 81 7.33 -7.91 -1.34
C LEU A 81 7.61 -7.03 -0.11
N GLY A 82 6.56 -6.68 0.64
CA GLY A 82 6.69 -5.93 1.89
C GLY A 82 5.36 -5.48 2.45
N GLU A 83 5.38 -5.10 3.72
CA GLU A 83 4.21 -4.58 4.43
C GLU A 83 4.59 -3.40 5.33
N GLY A 84 3.62 -2.54 5.60
CA GLY A 84 3.77 -1.37 6.45
C GLY A 84 2.45 -0.94 7.03
N LYS A 85 2.49 0.11 7.85
CA LYS A 85 1.30 0.70 8.46
C LYS A 85 1.41 2.20 8.56
N TYR A 86 0.28 2.88 8.45
CA TYR A 86 0.16 4.32 8.64
C TYR A 86 -0.82 4.63 9.78
N GLU A 87 -0.43 5.48 10.71
CA GLU A 87 -1.30 5.93 11.81
C GLU A 87 -2.29 6.97 11.28
N LEU A 88 -3.60 6.64 11.31
CA LEU A 88 -4.65 7.51 10.74
C LEU A 88 -4.92 8.75 11.58
N SER A 89 -4.39 8.80 12.80
CA SER A 89 -4.40 9.98 13.67
C SER A 89 -3.84 11.24 12.98
N ASN A 90 -2.90 11.08 12.05
CA ASN A 90 -2.30 12.16 11.28
C ASN A 90 -3.26 12.81 10.27
N ALA A 91 -4.36 12.15 9.89
CA ALA A 91 -5.33 12.63 8.90
C ALA A 91 -6.66 13.11 9.54
N LEU A 92 -6.76 13.13 10.88
CA LEU A 92 -8.00 13.47 11.60
C LEU A 92 -8.43 14.94 11.44
N SER A 93 -7.54 15.83 10.97
CA SER A 93 -7.87 17.24 10.72
C SER A 93 -8.85 17.44 9.55
N GLY A 94 -9.13 16.38 8.77
CA GLY A 94 -9.96 16.44 7.57
C GLY A 94 -9.24 17.00 6.34
N GLN A 95 -8.02 17.51 6.50
CA GLN A 95 -7.16 17.88 5.38
C GLN A 95 -6.58 16.63 4.71
N GLU A 96 -6.39 16.69 3.40
CA GLU A 96 -5.67 15.66 2.67
C GLU A 96 -4.19 15.68 3.06
N VAL A 97 -3.65 14.52 3.40
CA VAL A 97 -2.27 14.33 3.82
C VAL A 97 -1.54 13.46 2.80
N ASP A 98 -0.39 13.94 2.32
CA ASP A 98 0.57 13.10 1.60
C ASP A 98 1.28 12.20 2.63
N ALA A 99 1.08 10.89 2.52
CA ALA A 99 1.57 9.89 3.44
C ALA A 99 2.58 8.97 2.75
N VAL A 100 3.69 8.68 3.44
CA VAL A 100 4.70 7.73 2.98
C VAL A 100 4.72 6.54 3.95
N VAL A 101 4.50 5.34 3.43
CA VAL A 101 4.53 4.11 4.20
C VAL A 101 5.80 3.35 3.85
N GLU A 102 6.72 3.25 4.81
CA GLU A 102 7.89 2.39 4.68
C GLU A 102 7.47 0.92 4.73
N LEU A 103 8.01 0.13 3.80
CA LEU A 103 7.79 -1.31 3.74
C LEU A 103 8.89 -2.05 4.47
N HIS A 104 8.48 -3.01 5.29
CA HIS A 104 9.35 -3.97 5.94
C HIS A 104 9.13 -5.35 5.31
N HIS A 105 10.22 -6.07 5.06
CA HIS A 105 10.17 -7.47 4.68
C HIS A 105 10.80 -8.32 5.79
N HIS A 106 10.09 -9.35 6.21
CA HIS A 106 10.48 -10.23 7.32
C HIS A 106 11.81 -10.96 7.10
N LEU A 107 12.20 -11.19 5.83
CA LEU A 107 13.45 -11.89 5.48
C LEU A 107 14.62 -10.98 5.10
N HIS A 108 14.40 -9.73 4.70
CA HIS A 108 15.43 -8.90 4.07
C HIS A 108 15.41 -7.45 4.54
N ARG A 109 16.58 -6.80 4.58
CA ARG A 109 16.74 -5.40 4.98
C ARG A 109 16.27 -4.38 3.93
N HIS A 110 15.69 -4.83 2.81
CA HIS A 110 15.22 -3.94 1.76
C HIS A 110 13.97 -3.18 2.22
N ARG A 111 13.90 -1.89 1.82
CA ARG A 111 12.88 -0.94 2.23
C ARG A 111 12.30 -0.29 0.99
N GLY A 112 11.17 -0.80 0.53
CA GLY A 112 10.34 -0.07 -0.42
C GLY A 112 9.49 0.97 0.30
N VAL A 113 8.84 1.84 -0.46
CA VAL A 113 7.87 2.81 0.06
C VAL A 113 6.60 2.80 -0.77
N VAL A 114 5.46 3.03 -0.12
CA VAL A 114 4.19 3.34 -0.78
C VAL A 114 3.82 4.78 -0.48
N ASN A 115 3.59 5.57 -1.52
CA ASN A 115 3.10 6.94 -1.43
C ASN A 115 1.58 6.95 -1.54
N LEU A 116 0.92 7.58 -0.56
CA LEU A 116 -0.53 7.65 -0.43
C LEU A 116 -0.99 9.10 -0.28
N ARG A 117 -2.26 9.35 -0.60
CA ARG A 117 -2.99 10.53 -0.11
C ARG A 117 -4.18 10.09 0.71
N ILE A 118 -4.34 10.68 1.90
CA ILE A 118 -5.32 10.23 2.88
C ILE A 118 -6.14 11.41 3.39
N SER A 119 -7.45 11.25 3.48
CA SER A 119 -8.36 12.25 4.07
C SER A 119 -9.60 11.59 4.66
N TYR A 120 -10.20 12.23 5.67
CA TYR A 120 -11.58 11.94 6.09
C TYR A 120 -12.49 13.02 5.48
N ARG A 121 -13.43 12.62 4.61
CA ARG A 121 -14.42 13.54 4.00
C ARG A 121 -15.63 12.79 3.45
#